data_AF-A0A6C0E4R3-F1
#
_entry.id   AF-A0A6C0E4R3-F1
#
_cell.length_a   1.000
_cell.length_b   1.000
_cell.length_c   1.000
_cell.angle_alpha   90.00
_cell.angle_beta   90.00
_cell.angle_gamma   90.00
#
_symmetry.space_group_name_H-M   'P 1'
#
loop_
_entity.id
_entity.type
_entity.pdbx_description
1 polymer ?
#
loop_
_entity_poly.entity_id
_entity_poly.type
_entity_poly.pdbx_seq_one_letter_code
_entity_poly.pdbx_strand_id
1 'polypeptide(L)'
;MADLPKDIVDLQDIEKIQFLQTLKADPARYAAYIQDKTKRIVDETVDTKRASFFKSSGDMARTLDMDRNSYAALVRTQELEATQDQILAQQRDMRDSTIFNRDMTRRQAEINEWYYENKRETLFVLQLTLLVVLTVVVTLSVAQYGWISQDGADYVMGFVIVVGVITWLYRWYYTAKIRDPRYWSTRRFEGDGRSSENAKRDELCAE
;
A
#
# COMPACT_ATOMS: atom_id res chain seq x y z
N MET A 1 55.24 -32.68 14.01
CA MET A 1 55.60 -32.76 15.44
C MET A 1 56.94 -33.42 15.50
N ALA A 2 57.97 -32.69 15.90
CA ALA A 2 59.33 -33.21 15.98
C ALA A 2 59.43 -34.19 17.15
N ASP A 3 59.85 -35.42 16.87
CA ASP A 3 60.23 -36.42 17.87
C ASP A 3 61.42 -35.87 18.68
N LEU A 4 61.17 -35.53 19.93
CA LEU A 4 62.24 -35.36 20.91
C LEU A 4 62.90 -36.73 21.11
N PRO A 5 64.23 -36.85 20.98
CA PRO A 5 64.92 -38.14 21.10
C PRO A 5 64.66 -38.78 22.46
N LYS A 6 64.17 -40.02 22.44
CA LYS A 6 63.88 -40.86 23.61
C LYS A 6 65.06 -40.93 24.60
N ASP A 7 66.29 -40.86 24.09
CA ASP A 7 67.52 -40.81 24.89
C ASP A 7 67.64 -39.56 25.78
N ILE A 8 67.11 -38.40 25.38
CA ILE A 8 67.18 -37.18 26.19
C ILE A 8 66.25 -37.26 27.41
N VAL A 9 65.11 -37.92 27.25
CA VAL A 9 64.14 -38.15 28.34
C VAL A 9 64.71 -39.12 29.37
N ASP A 10 65.35 -40.21 28.91
CA ASP A 10 65.95 -41.22 29.78
C ASP A 10 67.18 -40.69 30.55
N LEU A 11 68.01 -39.83 29.94
CA LEU A 11 69.14 -39.17 30.62
C LEU A 11 68.67 -38.18 31.70
N GLN A 12 67.65 -37.39 31.43
CA GLN A 12 67.08 -36.46 32.42
C GLN A 12 66.47 -37.21 33.62
N ASP A 13 65.85 -38.37 33.38
CA ASP A 13 65.28 -39.18 34.45
C ASP A 13 66.36 -39.85 35.32
N ILE A 14 67.49 -40.28 34.74
CA ILE A 14 68.64 -40.81 35.48
C ILE A 14 69.29 -39.73 36.35
N GLU A 15 69.53 -38.53 35.80
CA GLU A 15 70.10 -37.39 36.54
C GLU A 15 69.18 -36.95 37.70
N LYS A 16 67.86 -36.97 37.48
CA LYS A 16 66.86 -36.66 38.50
C LYS A 16 66.86 -37.70 39.63
N ILE A 17 67.02 -38.98 39.32
CA ILE A 17 67.14 -40.05 40.32
C ILE A 17 68.41 -39.87 41.16
N GLN A 18 69.54 -39.56 40.53
CA GLN A 18 70.81 -39.30 41.23
C GLN A 18 70.74 -38.03 42.10
N PHE A 19 70.08 -36.98 41.63
CA PHE A 19 69.82 -35.76 42.41
C PHE A 19 68.91 -36.03 43.63
N LEU A 20 67.89 -36.87 43.48
CA LEU A 20 67.02 -37.27 44.60
C LEU A 20 67.74 -38.17 45.61
N GLN A 21 68.63 -39.04 45.16
CA GLN A 21 69.46 -39.88 46.04
C GLN A 21 70.46 -39.04 46.85
N THR A 22 71.10 -38.05 46.23
CA THR A 22 72.02 -37.12 46.90
C THR A 22 71.31 -36.18 47.87
N LEU A 23 70.08 -35.74 47.56
CA LEU A 23 69.25 -34.97 48.49
C LEU A 23 68.79 -35.79 49.71
N LYS A 24 68.48 -37.09 49.53
CA LYS A 24 68.06 -37.98 50.62
C LYS A 24 69.15 -38.27 51.65
N ALA A 25 70.41 -38.04 51.30
CA ALA A 25 71.53 -38.15 52.24
C ALA A 25 71.55 -37.02 53.29
N ASP A 26 70.86 -35.90 53.04
CA ASP A 26 70.73 -34.77 53.97
C ASP A 26 69.24 -34.46 54.24
N PRO A 27 68.67 -34.97 55.36
CA PRO A 27 67.25 -34.86 55.67
C PRO A 27 66.70 -33.43 55.66
N ALA A 28 67.52 -32.44 56.04
CA ALA A 28 67.11 -31.03 56.09
C ALA A 28 66.96 -30.43 54.68
N ARG A 29 67.86 -30.76 53.75
CA ARG A 29 67.81 -30.29 52.36
C ARG A 29 66.70 -30.96 51.57
N TYR A 30 66.43 -32.24 51.82
CA TYR A 30 65.30 -32.94 51.22
C TYR A 30 63.96 -32.35 51.66
N ALA A 31 63.78 -32.07 52.95
CA ALA A 31 62.57 -31.43 53.46
C ALA A 31 62.34 -30.03 52.86
N ALA A 32 63.40 -29.21 52.72
CA ALA A 32 63.32 -27.90 52.09
C ALA A 32 62.96 -27.99 50.59
N TYR A 33 63.53 -28.95 49.85
CA TYR A 33 63.21 -29.19 48.44
C TYR A 33 61.75 -29.62 48.24
N ILE A 34 61.25 -30.53 49.08
CA ILE A 34 59.85 -30.96 49.04
C ILE A 34 58.92 -29.79 49.38
N GLN A 35 59.26 -28.94 50.35
CA GLN A 35 58.48 -27.75 50.66
C GLN A 35 58.45 -26.74 49.51
N ASP A 36 59.58 -26.47 48.83
CA ASP A 36 59.62 -25.59 47.65
C ASP A 36 58.78 -26.14 46.49
N LYS A 37 58.90 -27.45 46.21
CA LYS A 37 58.10 -28.10 45.17
C LYS A 37 56.62 -28.09 45.49
N THR A 38 56.25 -28.37 46.75
CA THR A 38 54.86 -28.33 47.20
C THR A 38 54.30 -26.92 47.07
N LYS A 39 55.05 -25.91 47.52
CA LYS A 39 54.66 -24.50 47.39
C LYS A 39 54.45 -24.10 45.93
N ARG A 40 55.38 -24.45 45.05
CA ARG A 40 55.28 -24.15 43.61
C ARG A 40 54.07 -24.79 42.95
N ILE A 41 53.81 -26.07 43.23
CA ILE A 41 52.64 -26.78 42.67
C ILE A 41 51.34 -26.15 43.19
N VAL A 42 51.29 -25.78 44.47
CA VAL A 42 50.13 -25.12 45.06
C VAL A 42 49.90 -23.75 44.43
N ASP A 43 50.96 -22.93 44.33
CA ASP A 43 50.89 -21.59 43.72
C ASP A 43 50.45 -21.67 42.26
N GLU A 44 51.03 -22.58 41.46
CA GLU A 44 50.67 -22.80 40.05
C GLU A 44 49.21 -23.30 39.91
N THR A 45 48.76 -24.17 40.80
CA THR A 45 47.37 -24.66 40.80
C THR A 45 46.40 -23.52 41.15
N VAL A 46 46.74 -22.69 42.13
CA VAL A 46 45.94 -21.53 42.54
C VAL A 46 45.87 -20.51 41.41
N ASP A 47 47.00 -20.21 40.77
CA ASP A 47 47.06 -19.27 39.65
C ASP A 47 46.32 -19.79 38.43
N THR A 48 46.45 -21.07 38.08
CA THR A 48 45.69 -21.69 37.00
C THR A 48 44.20 -21.65 37.27
N LYS A 49 43.78 -21.95 38.51
CA LYS A 49 42.37 -21.85 38.90
C LYS A 49 41.86 -20.42 38.82
N ARG A 50 42.61 -19.44 39.32
CA ARG A 50 42.26 -18.02 39.20
C ARG A 50 42.15 -17.59 37.74
N ALA A 51 43.13 -17.94 36.91
CA ALA A 51 43.12 -17.64 35.48
C ALA A 51 41.90 -18.28 34.77
N SER A 52 41.57 -19.54 35.09
CA SER A 52 40.38 -20.21 34.56
C SER A 52 39.09 -19.52 34.98
N PHE A 53 39.01 -19.05 36.23
CA PHE A 53 37.83 -18.34 36.74
C PHE A 53 37.68 -16.97 36.09
N PHE A 54 38.75 -16.19 35.98
CA PHE A 54 38.73 -14.90 35.27
C PHE A 54 38.38 -15.07 33.80
N LYS A 55 38.91 -16.11 33.14
CA LYS A 55 38.56 -16.43 31.77
C LYS A 55 37.09 -16.80 31.63
N SER A 56 36.59 -17.73 32.46
CA SER A 56 35.19 -18.15 32.44
C SER A 56 34.23 -16.99 32.73
N SER A 57 34.58 -16.11 33.67
CA SER A 57 33.80 -14.92 34.00
C SER A 57 33.82 -13.90 32.86
N GLY A 58 34.98 -13.67 32.23
CA GLY A 58 35.11 -12.80 31.07
C GLY A 58 34.36 -13.32 29.85
N ASP A 59 34.41 -14.62 29.60
CA ASP A 59 33.66 -15.27 28.51
C ASP A 59 32.15 -15.19 28.77
N MET A 60 31.70 -15.37 30.02
CA MET A 60 30.29 -15.19 30.41
C MET A 60 29.82 -13.74 30.20
N ALA A 61 30.64 -12.76 30.57
CA ALA A 61 30.32 -11.35 30.33
C ALA A 61 30.15 -11.06 28.82
N ARG A 62 31.05 -11.60 27.98
CA ARG A 62 30.94 -11.47 26.52
C ARG A 62 29.69 -12.14 25.97
N THR A 63 29.34 -13.34 26.44
CA THR A 63 28.11 -14.00 25.98
C THR A 63 26.87 -13.22 26.37
N LEU A 64 26.84 -12.63 27.57
CA LEU A 64 25.71 -11.78 28.00
C LEU A 64 25.60 -10.51 27.15
N ASP A 65 26.72 -9.90 26.77
CA ASP A 65 26.72 -8.74 25.87
C ASP A 65 26.27 -9.14 24.45
N MET A 66 26.70 -10.31 23.96
CA MET A 66 26.25 -10.86 22.68
C MET A 66 24.74 -11.16 22.70
N ASP A 67 24.23 -11.74 23.78
CA ASP A 67 22.81 -12.04 23.95
C ASP A 67 21.97 -10.76 24.02
N ARG A 68 22.46 -9.74 24.73
CA ARG A 68 21.79 -8.44 24.79
C ARG A 68 21.75 -7.78 23.41
N ASN A 69 22.85 -7.84 22.66
CA ASN A 69 22.91 -7.27 21.32
C ASN A 69 22.03 -8.04 20.33
N SER A 70 22.02 -9.38 20.39
CA SER A 70 21.18 -10.21 19.54
C SER A 70 19.69 -9.97 19.82
N TYR A 71 19.31 -9.85 21.10
CA TYR A 71 17.96 -9.48 21.49
C TYR A 71 17.57 -8.08 21.00
N ALA A 72 18.45 -7.09 21.15
CA ALA A 72 18.21 -5.75 20.64
C ALA A 72 18.04 -5.71 19.12
N ALA A 73 18.81 -6.52 18.37
CA ALA A 73 18.66 -6.66 16.93
C ALA A 73 17.32 -7.30 16.54
N LEU A 74 16.87 -8.31 17.30
CA LEU A 74 15.56 -8.93 17.09
C LEU A 74 14.41 -7.95 17.32
N VAL A 75 14.45 -7.18 18.41
CA VAL A 75 13.43 -6.16 18.70
C VAL A 75 13.35 -5.13 17.57
N ARG A 76 14.48 -4.61 17.09
CA ARG A 76 14.50 -3.68 15.96
C ARG A 76 13.92 -4.29 14.68
N THR A 77 14.12 -5.58 14.47
CA THR A 77 13.57 -6.27 13.30
C THR A 77 12.05 -6.34 13.38
N GLN A 78 11.51 -6.63 14.56
CA GLN A 78 10.05 -6.62 14.80
C GLN A 78 9.45 -5.22 14.67
N GLU A 79 10.14 -4.19 15.17
CA GLU A 79 9.70 -2.79 15.00
C GLU A 79 9.69 -2.36 13.53
N LEU A 80 10.68 -2.80 12.75
CA LEU A 80 10.74 -2.53 11.32
C LEU A 80 9.61 -3.22 10.56
N GLU A 81 9.30 -4.47 10.91
CA GLU A 81 8.14 -5.20 10.36
C GLU A 81 6.82 -4.48 10.69
N ALA A 82 6.61 -4.10 11.95
CA ALA A 82 5.42 -3.35 12.35
C ALA A 82 5.30 -2.00 11.63
N THR A 83 6.42 -1.30 11.44
CA THR A 83 6.47 -0.04 10.70
C THR A 83 6.14 -0.25 9.22
N GLN A 84 6.65 -1.33 8.61
CA GLN A 84 6.35 -1.67 7.23
C GLN A 84 4.85 -1.99 7.05
N ASP A 85 4.26 -2.74 7.97
CA ASP A 85 2.82 -3.03 7.95
C ASP A 85 1.99 -1.75 8.08
N GLN A 86 2.38 -0.83 8.95
CA GLN A 86 1.71 0.46 9.10
C GLN A 86 1.81 1.30 7.81
N ILE A 87 2.98 1.35 7.18
CA ILE A 87 3.17 2.06 5.91
C ILE A 87 2.31 1.43 4.81
N LEU A 88 2.26 0.11 4.72
CA LEU A 88 1.43 -0.60 3.74
C LEU A 88 -0.06 -0.33 3.97
N ALA A 89 -0.52 -0.34 5.23
CA ALA A 89 -1.90 0.00 5.57
C ALA A 89 -2.23 1.45 5.16
N GLN A 90 -1.36 2.40 5.50
CA GLN A 90 -1.55 3.80 5.13
C GLN A 90 -1.56 4.01 3.60
N GLN A 91 -0.69 3.31 2.86
CA GLN A 91 -0.68 3.37 1.40
C GLN A 91 -1.95 2.79 0.78
N ARG A 92 -2.51 1.71 1.35
CA ARG A 92 -3.80 1.16 0.91
C ARG A 92 -4.92 2.18 1.12
N ASP A 93 -4.99 2.79 2.30
CA ASP A 93 -6.00 3.83 2.60
C ASP A 93 -5.87 5.05 1.66
N MET A 94 -4.65 5.46 1.35
CA MET A 94 -4.40 6.54 0.39
C MET A 94 -4.80 6.16 -1.05
N ARG A 95 -4.55 4.91 -1.48
CA ARG A 95 -5.00 4.40 -2.78
C ARG A 95 -6.53 4.39 -2.84
N ASP A 96 -7.18 3.82 -1.83
CA ASP A 96 -8.63 3.65 -1.80
C ASP A 96 -9.35 4.99 -1.75
N SER A 97 -8.86 5.94 -0.95
CA SER A 97 -9.39 7.30 -0.93
C SER A 97 -9.19 8.03 -2.27
N THR A 98 -8.06 7.82 -2.95
CA THR A 98 -7.82 8.40 -4.28
C THR A 98 -8.78 7.82 -5.32
N ILE A 99 -9.00 6.51 -5.31
CA ILE A 99 -9.97 5.83 -6.19
C ILE A 99 -11.38 6.36 -5.92
N PHE A 100 -11.77 6.41 -4.65
CA PHE A 100 -13.08 6.93 -4.23
C PHE A 100 -13.28 8.39 -4.68
N ASN A 101 -12.28 9.25 -4.46
CA ASN A 101 -12.33 10.65 -4.87
C ASN A 101 -12.45 10.78 -6.39
N ARG A 102 -11.68 10.00 -7.15
CA ARG A 102 -11.75 9.98 -8.62
C ARG A 102 -13.15 9.60 -9.10
N ASP A 103 -13.74 8.56 -8.53
CA ASP A 103 -15.07 8.10 -8.89
C ASP A 103 -16.15 9.11 -8.50
N MET A 104 -16.00 9.77 -7.36
CA MET A 104 -16.89 10.83 -6.91
C MET A 104 -16.81 12.05 -7.84
N THR A 105 -15.61 12.51 -8.22
CA THR A 105 -15.42 13.61 -9.17
C THR A 105 -16.01 13.26 -10.53
N ARG A 106 -15.82 12.03 -11.02
CA ARG A 106 -16.41 11.57 -12.28
C ARG A 106 -17.94 11.63 -12.23
N ARG A 107 -18.55 11.10 -11.17
CA ARG A 107 -20.02 11.16 -10.99
C ARG A 107 -20.54 12.59 -10.90
N GLN A 108 -19.82 13.49 -10.23
CA GLN A 108 -20.18 14.90 -10.17
C GLN A 108 -20.15 15.56 -11.55
N ALA A 109 -19.13 15.25 -12.36
CA ALA A 109 -19.07 15.73 -13.74
C ALA A 109 -20.26 15.22 -14.57
N GLU A 110 -20.58 13.93 -14.48
CA GLU A 110 -21.72 13.31 -15.17
C GLU A 110 -23.06 13.95 -14.76
N ILE A 111 -23.27 14.19 -13.45
CA ILE A 111 -24.47 14.87 -12.94
C ILE A 111 -24.56 16.31 -13.45
N ASN A 112 -23.45 17.03 -13.46
CA ASN A 112 -23.41 18.41 -13.90
C ASN A 112 -23.71 18.54 -15.40
N GLU A 113 -23.11 17.66 -16.22
CA GLU A 113 -23.41 17.58 -17.65
C GLU A 113 -24.89 17.29 -17.88
N TRP A 114 -25.44 16.28 -17.21
CA TRP A 114 -26.87 15.93 -17.30
C TRP A 114 -27.77 17.11 -16.94
N TYR A 115 -27.45 17.82 -15.85
CA TYR A 115 -28.23 18.95 -15.37
C TYR A 115 -28.18 20.15 -16.34
N TYR A 116 -26.99 20.47 -16.86
CA TYR A 116 -26.80 21.56 -17.81
C TYR A 116 -27.60 21.32 -19.09
N GLU A 117 -27.49 20.11 -19.62
CA GLU A 117 -28.14 19.72 -20.85
C GLU A 117 -29.67 19.66 -20.72
N ASN A 118 -30.19 19.13 -19.60
CA ASN A 118 -31.62 19.12 -19.34
C ASN A 118 -32.22 20.52 -19.25
N LYS A 119 -31.46 21.48 -18.66
CA LYS A 119 -31.84 22.89 -18.67
C LYS A 119 -31.87 23.45 -20.09
N ARG A 120 -30.84 23.18 -20.90
CA ARG A 120 -30.74 23.67 -22.28
C ARG A 120 -31.91 23.20 -23.14
N GLU A 121 -32.26 21.91 -23.09
CA GLU A 121 -33.42 21.40 -23.82
C GLU A 121 -34.75 21.96 -23.33
N THR A 122 -34.91 22.13 -22.01
CA THR A 122 -36.15 22.69 -21.45
C THR A 122 -36.33 24.14 -21.89
N LEU A 123 -35.23 24.91 -21.90
CA LEU A 123 -35.20 26.27 -22.41
C LEU A 123 -35.55 26.31 -23.90
N PHE A 124 -34.98 25.41 -24.71
CA PHE A 124 -35.30 25.31 -26.13
C PHE A 124 -36.79 25.07 -26.39
N VAL A 125 -37.43 24.16 -25.64
CA VAL A 125 -38.88 23.92 -25.82
C VAL A 125 -39.73 25.08 -25.34
N LEU A 126 -39.36 25.74 -24.24
CA LEU A 126 -40.05 26.97 -23.83
C LEU A 126 -39.97 28.04 -24.92
N GLN A 127 -38.79 28.25 -25.50
CA GLN A 127 -38.60 29.18 -26.62
C GLN A 127 -39.44 28.79 -27.85
N LEU A 128 -39.45 27.51 -28.21
CA LEU A 128 -40.22 27.02 -29.35
C LEU A 128 -41.73 27.19 -29.12
N THR A 129 -42.23 26.89 -27.92
CA THR A 129 -43.64 27.12 -27.58
C THR A 129 -44.02 28.60 -27.64
N LEU A 130 -43.14 29.48 -27.15
CA LEU A 130 -43.35 30.92 -27.23
C LEU A 130 -43.36 31.41 -28.68
N LEU A 131 -42.46 30.91 -29.53
CA LEU A 131 -42.41 31.25 -30.95
C LEU A 131 -43.71 30.82 -31.66
N VAL A 132 -44.20 29.60 -31.38
CA VAL A 132 -45.49 29.11 -31.89
C VAL A 132 -46.64 30.01 -31.45
N VAL A 133 -46.74 30.35 -30.16
CA VAL A 133 -47.82 31.23 -29.67
C VAL A 133 -47.73 32.62 -30.30
N LEU A 134 -46.54 33.20 -30.39
CA LEU A 134 -46.33 34.53 -30.94
C LEU A 134 -46.68 34.58 -32.43
N THR A 135 -46.27 33.57 -33.20
CA THR A 135 -46.62 33.48 -34.62
C THR A 135 -48.12 33.33 -34.84
N VAL A 136 -48.83 32.57 -33.99
CA VAL A 136 -50.31 32.51 -34.04
C VAL A 136 -50.93 33.88 -33.76
N VAL A 137 -50.50 34.58 -32.70
CA VAL A 137 -51.02 35.91 -32.35
C VAL A 137 -50.78 36.91 -33.48
N VAL A 138 -49.58 36.95 -34.05
CA VAL A 138 -49.24 37.85 -35.16
C VAL A 138 -50.09 37.53 -36.38
N THR A 139 -50.26 36.24 -36.72
CA THR A 139 -51.06 35.82 -37.89
C THR A 139 -52.52 36.25 -37.72
N LEU A 140 -53.09 36.11 -36.52
CA LEU A 140 -54.45 36.57 -36.22
C LEU A 140 -54.57 38.10 -36.31
N SER A 141 -53.60 38.85 -35.78
CA SER A 141 -53.61 40.32 -35.90
C SER A 141 -53.55 40.75 -37.37
N VAL A 142 -52.67 40.15 -38.17
CA VAL A 142 -52.54 40.45 -39.62
C VAL A 142 -53.82 40.11 -40.38
N ALA A 143 -54.50 39.02 -40.03
CA ALA A 143 -55.79 38.66 -40.60
C ALA A 143 -56.88 39.68 -40.24
N GLN A 144 -56.91 40.17 -38.99
CA GLN A 144 -57.86 41.21 -38.55
C GLN A 144 -57.66 42.55 -39.28
N TYR A 145 -56.42 42.90 -39.63
CA TYR A 145 -56.13 44.10 -40.44
C TYR A 145 -56.48 43.92 -41.92
N GLY A 146 -56.89 42.73 -42.36
CA GLY A 146 -57.29 42.45 -43.74
C GLY A 146 -56.12 42.34 -44.72
N TRP A 147 -54.88 42.18 -44.24
CA TRP A 147 -53.71 42.03 -45.10
C TRP A 147 -53.61 40.63 -45.73
N ILE A 148 -54.20 39.63 -45.09
CA ILE A 148 -54.24 38.22 -45.51
C ILE A 148 -55.69 37.73 -45.42
N SER A 149 -56.11 36.86 -46.34
CA SER A 149 -57.43 36.21 -46.28
C SER A 149 -57.53 35.29 -45.05
N GLN A 150 -58.72 35.15 -44.48
CA GLN A 150 -58.91 34.31 -43.30
C GLN A 150 -58.47 32.85 -43.52
N ASP A 151 -58.78 32.30 -44.71
CA ASP A 151 -58.31 30.98 -45.12
C ASP A 151 -56.77 30.88 -45.12
N GLY A 152 -56.08 31.93 -45.60
CA GLY A 152 -54.62 31.98 -45.60
C GLY A 152 -54.01 32.00 -44.20
N ALA A 153 -54.64 32.73 -43.28
CA ALA A 153 -54.24 32.77 -41.88
C ALA A 153 -54.43 31.41 -41.19
N ASP A 154 -55.54 30.73 -41.48
CA ASP A 154 -55.84 29.39 -40.95
C ASP A 154 -54.82 28.34 -41.41
N TYR A 155 -54.39 28.38 -42.68
CA TYR A 155 -53.33 27.48 -43.17
C TYR A 155 -51.99 27.71 -42.47
N VAL A 156 -51.58 28.97 -42.29
CA VAL A 156 -50.32 29.31 -41.61
C VAL A 156 -50.36 28.89 -40.14
N MET A 157 -51.45 29.19 -39.44
CA MET A 157 -51.65 28.77 -38.06
C MET A 157 -51.63 27.25 -37.92
N GLY A 158 -52.38 26.54 -38.78
CA GLY A 158 -52.41 25.08 -38.80
C GLY A 158 -51.03 24.48 -39.01
N PHE A 159 -50.26 25.00 -39.97
CA PHE A 159 -48.90 24.55 -40.24
C PHE A 159 -47.97 24.70 -39.03
N VAL A 160 -47.96 25.88 -38.39
CA VAL A 160 -47.10 26.16 -37.24
C VAL A 160 -47.48 25.27 -36.04
N ILE A 161 -48.78 25.09 -35.79
CA ILE A 161 -49.26 24.21 -34.72
C ILE A 161 -48.83 22.77 -34.98
N VAL A 162 -48.99 22.27 -36.21
CA VAL A 162 -48.58 20.90 -36.58
C VAL A 162 -47.07 20.70 -36.36
N VAL A 163 -46.23 21.63 -36.81
CA VAL A 163 -44.78 21.57 -36.58
C VAL A 163 -44.45 21.59 -35.08
N GLY A 164 -45.12 22.44 -34.30
CA GLY A 164 -44.97 22.49 -32.85
C GLY A 164 -45.33 21.17 -32.17
N VAL A 165 -46.46 20.57 -32.55
CA VAL A 165 -46.93 19.27 -32.02
C VAL A 165 -45.98 18.13 -32.39
N ILE A 166 -45.55 18.06 -33.66
CA ILE A 166 -44.58 17.03 -34.11
C ILE A 166 -43.28 17.14 -33.31
N THR A 167 -42.76 18.35 -33.12
CA THR A 167 -41.52 18.57 -32.36
C THR A 167 -41.69 18.15 -30.91
N TRP A 168 -42.85 18.43 -30.30
CA TRP A 168 -43.16 18.03 -28.94
C TRP A 168 -43.30 16.50 -28.80
N LEU A 169 -44.00 15.84 -29.72
CA LEU A 169 -44.13 14.38 -29.76
C LEU A 169 -42.79 13.69 -29.96
N TYR A 170 -41.97 14.20 -30.88
CA TYR A 170 -40.61 13.69 -31.09
C TYR A 170 -39.79 13.77 -29.81
N ARG A 171 -39.84 14.90 -29.08
CA ARG A 171 -39.14 15.05 -27.81
C ARG A 171 -39.65 14.08 -26.75
N TRP A 172 -40.97 13.94 -26.62
CA TRP A 172 -41.58 13.02 -25.68
C TRP A 172 -41.15 11.57 -25.98
N TYR A 173 -41.21 11.15 -27.24
CA TYR A 173 -40.76 9.84 -27.67
C TYR A 173 -39.26 9.62 -27.43
N TYR A 174 -38.43 10.59 -27.79
CA TYR A 174 -36.98 10.54 -27.56
C TYR A 174 -36.67 10.38 -26.07
N THR A 175 -37.33 11.16 -25.22
CA THR A 175 -37.15 11.12 -23.76
C THR A 175 -37.64 9.80 -23.15
N ALA A 176 -38.77 9.26 -23.61
CA ALA A 176 -39.39 8.09 -23.02
C ALA A 176 -38.78 6.76 -23.50
N LYS A 177 -38.31 6.69 -24.75
CA LYS A 177 -37.92 5.42 -25.40
C LYS A 177 -36.45 5.34 -25.77
N ILE A 178 -35.82 6.43 -26.19
CA ILE A 178 -34.48 6.41 -26.79
C ILE A 178 -33.40 6.86 -25.79
N ARG A 179 -33.69 7.85 -24.93
CA ARG A 179 -32.71 8.44 -24.02
C ARG A 179 -32.42 7.55 -22.82
N ASP A 180 -31.13 7.45 -22.45
CA ASP A 180 -30.75 6.82 -21.17
C ASP A 180 -31.09 7.78 -20.00
N PRO A 181 -31.83 7.32 -18.97
CA PRO A 181 -32.08 8.14 -17.78
C PRO A 181 -30.79 8.54 -17.03
N ARG A 182 -29.70 7.77 -17.18
CA ARG A 182 -28.43 7.99 -16.46
C ARG A 182 -27.44 8.89 -17.21
N TYR A 183 -27.41 8.81 -18.55
CA TYR A 183 -26.44 9.53 -19.37
C TYR A 183 -27.15 10.38 -20.42
N TRP A 184 -26.87 11.68 -20.43
CA TRP A 184 -27.55 12.60 -21.34
C TRP A 184 -27.13 12.43 -22.80
N SER A 185 -25.82 12.29 -23.04
CA SER A 185 -25.22 12.19 -24.38
C SER A 185 -25.38 10.81 -25.03
N THR A 186 -25.90 9.82 -24.31
CA THR A 186 -25.95 8.42 -24.76
C THR A 186 -27.37 7.97 -25.05
N ARG A 187 -27.56 7.25 -26.17
CA ARG A 187 -28.82 6.58 -26.51
C ARG A 187 -28.84 5.20 -25.86
N ARG A 188 -30.02 4.73 -25.44
CA ARG A 188 -30.22 3.32 -25.08
C ARG A 188 -30.06 2.47 -26.34
N PHE A 189 -28.94 1.75 -26.44
CA PHE A 189 -28.79 0.70 -27.43
C PHE A 189 -29.33 -0.61 -26.82
N GLU A 190 -30.13 -1.38 -27.57
CA GLU A 190 -30.76 -2.63 -27.10
C GLU A 190 -29.73 -3.74 -26.78
N GLY A 191 -28.45 -3.54 -27.10
CA GLY A 191 -27.33 -4.39 -26.68
C GLY A 191 -26.55 -3.87 -25.45
N ASP A 192 -26.93 -2.73 -24.89
CA ASP A 192 -26.24 -2.04 -23.79
C ASP A 192 -26.86 -2.32 -22.42
N GLY A 193 -27.46 -3.51 -22.28
CA GLY A 193 -27.67 -4.13 -20.97
C GLY A 193 -26.32 -4.50 -20.37
N ARG A 194 -25.61 -3.52 -19.79
CA ARG A 194 -24.16 -3.55 -19.51
C ARG A 194 -23.36 -3.56 -20.82
N SER A 195 -23.03 -2.39 -21.35
CA SER A 195 -21.95 -2.29 -22.34
C SER A 195 -20.77 -3.12 -21.86
N SER A 196 -20.34 -4.09 -22.67
CA SER A 196 -19.12 -4.87 -22.42
C SER A 196 -17.88 -3.98 -22.22
N GLU A 197 -17.96 -2.70 -22.61
CA GLU A 197 -16.94 -1.68 -22.41
C GLU A 197 -16.95 -1.09 -20.99
N ASN A 198 -18.12 -0.92 -20.37
CA ASN A 198 -18.24 -0.52 -18.97
C ASN A 198 -17.95 -1.69 -18.02
N ALA A 199 -18.38 -2.91 -18.37
CA ALA A 199 -17.98 -4.13 -17.65
C ALA A 199 -16.47 -4.37 -17.74
N LYS A 200 -15.84 -4.19 -18.91
CA LYS A 200 -14.37 -4.24 -19.05
C LYS A 200 -13.66 -3.10 -18.31
N ARG A 201 -14.24 -1.89 -18.23
CA ARG A 201 -13.67 -0.77 -17.42
C ARG A 201 -13.75 -1.03 -15.93
N ASP A 202 -14.83 -1.63 -15.46
CA ASP A 202 -15.00 -2.00 -14.05
C ASP A 202 -14.09 -3.19 -13.69
N GLU A 203 -13.89 -4.15 -14.59
CA GLU A 203 -12.88 -5.22 -14.44
C GLU A 203 -11.44 -4.67 -14.42
N LEU A 204 -11.10 -3.72 -15.29
CA LEU A 204 -9.79 -3.04 -15.31
C LEU A 204 -9.51 -2.15 -14.08
N CYS A 205 -10.55 -1.75 -13.34
CA CYS A 205 -10.39 -1.01 -12.09
C CYS A 205 -10.44 -1.92 -10.84
N ALA A 206 -10.73 -3.21 -11.00
CA ALA A 206 -10.80 -4.19 -9.93
C ALA A 206 -9.50 -4.99 -9.73
N GLU A 207 -8.53 -4.85 -10.64
CA GLU A 207 -7.11 -5.26 -10.45
C GLU A 207 -6.28 -4.13 -9.79
#